data_AF-A0A5C7K9U7-F1
#
_entry.id   AF-A0A5C7K9U7-F1
#
_cell.length_a   1.000
_cell.length_b   1.000
_cell.length_c   1.000
_cell.angle_alpha   90.00
_cell.angle_beta   90.00
_cell.angle_gamma   90.00
#
_symmetry.space_group_name_H-M   'P 1'
#
loop_
_entity.id
_entity.type
_entity.pdbx_description
1 polymer ?
#
loop_
_entity_poly.entity_id
_entity_poly.type
_entity_poly.pdbx_seq_one_letter_code
_entity_poly.pdbx_strand_id
1 'polypeptide(L)'
;MKSLVALASIIIAMTALPASAQQGGGPGSSGGPGGQRGQRDCSQAADPTACAAHREARQKAAEACKGKAGPERKQCMREQAQNVDCSKARNPEQCAARKQAYDQCKGQQGPAFKQCVQQKMPPADCSKAADAARCEQHQKAREACKDKVGPEHRSCLRDILAPAK
;
A
#
# COMPACT_ATOMS: atom_id res chain seq x y z
N MET A 1 -10.74 5.74 -68.07
CA MET A 1 -9.84 4.76 -68.70
C MET A 1 -9.21 3.96 -67.55
N LYS A 2 -9.69 2.74 -67.31
CA LYS A 2 -8.97 1.47 -67.53
C LYS A 2 -7.72 1.39 -66.62
N SER A 3 -7.54 0.48 -65.65
CA SER A 3 -8.06 -0.87 -65.46
C SER A 3 -7.57 -1.41 -64.09
N LEU A 4 -8.42 -2.16 -63.38
CA LEU A 4 -8.32 -3.59 -63.03
C LEU A 4 -7.85 -3.95 -61.61
N VAL A 5 -8.83 -4.55 -60.93
CA VAL A 5 -8.84 -5.35 -59.70
C VAL A 5 -7.91 -6.56 -59.80
N ALA A 6 -7.23 -6.90 -58.70
CA ALA A 6 -6.82 -8.27 -58.41
C ALA A 6 -6.96 -8.54 -56.90
N LEU A 7 -8.07 -9.19 -56.56
CA LEU A 7 -8.32 -9.88 -55.29
C LEU A 7 -7.43 -11.12 -55.24
N ALA A 8 -6.61 -11.25 -54.20
CA ALA A 8 -5.96 -12.50 -53.83
C ALA A 8 -6.25 -12.78 -52.35
N SER A 9 -7.32 -13.54 -52.13
CA SER A 9 -7.68 -14.13 -50.84
C SER A 9 -6.62 -15.17 -50.46
N ILE A 10 -5.92 -14.97 -49.35
CA ILE A 10 -5.15 -16.02 -48.68
C ILE A 10 -5.83 -16.31 -47.34
N ILE A 11 -6.55 -17.43 -47.34
CA ILE A 11 -7.12 -18.08 -46.17
C ILE A 11 -5.95 -18.69 -45.39
N ILE A 12 -5.61 -18.10 -44.24
CA ILE A 12 -4.72 -18.77 -43.27
C ILE A 12 -5.62 -19.47 -42.26
N ALA A 13 -5.59 -20.80 -42.35
CA ALA A 13 -6.34 -21.74 -41.55
C ALA A 13 -6.14 -21.52 -40.04
N MET A 14 -7.24 -21.51 -39.32
CA MET A 14 -7.27 -21.76 -37.88
C MET A 14 -6.74 -23.17 -37.59
N THR A 15 -5.61 -23.26 -36.91
CA THR A 15 -5.24 -24.43 -36.14
C THR A 15 -5.52 -24.16 -34.67
N ALA A 16 -6.66 -24.67 -34.21
CA ALA A 16 -6.95 -24.81 -32.79
C ALA A 16 -6.08 -25.93 -32.20
N LEU A 17 -5.31 -25.60 -31.16
CA LEU A 17 -4.71 -26.57 -30.24
C LEU A 17 -5.38 -26.40 -28.88
N PRO A 18 -6.04 -27.43 -28.33
CA PRO A 18 -6.52 -27.42 -26.95
C PRO A 18 -5.38 -27.89 -26.05
N ALA A 19 -4.98 -27.05 -25.09
CA ALA A 19 -4.17 -27.47 -23.97
C ALA A 19 -4.72 -26.84 -22.69
N SER A 20 -5.57 -27.61 -22.03
CA SER A 20 -5.99 -27.48 -20.64
C SER A 20 -4.80 -27.58 -19.67
N ALA A 21 -5.01 -27.01 -18.47
CA ALA A 21 -4.16 -27.00 -17.27
C ALA A 21 -3.01 -25.96 -17.31
N GLN A 22 -2.85 -25.06 -16.33
CA GLN A 22 -2.95 -25.30 -14.89
C GLN A 22 -3.84 -24.28 -14.17
N GLN A 23 -4.84 -24.81 -13.47
CA GLN A 23 -5.19 -24.32 -12.14
C GLN A 23 -3.93 -24.39 -11.27
N GLY A 24 -3.21 -23.28 -11.17
CA GLY A 24 -2.25 -23.04 -10.11
C GLY A 24 -2.94 -22.36 -8.94
N GLY A 25 -3.83 -23.07 -8.26
CA GLY A 25 -4.37 -22.66 -6.96
C GLY A 25 -3.28 -22.76 -5.89
N GLY A 26 -2.32 -21.84 -5.93
CA GLY A 26 -1.32 -21.68 -4.88
C GLY A 26 -1.86 -20.77 -3.78
N PRO A 27 -1.76 -21.13 -2.49
CA PRO A 27 -2.11 -20.23 -1.39
C PRO A 27 -1.05 -19.13 -1.28
N GLY A 28 -1.23 -18.06 -2.06
CA GLY A 28 -0.26 -16.97 -2.13
C GLY A 28 -0.57 -15.94 -3.20
N SER A 29 -1.80 -15.42 -3.25
CA SER A 29 -2.17 -14.35 -4.18
C SER A 29 -1.50 -13.03 -3.79
N SER A 30 -0.30 -12.87 -4.33
CA SER A 30 0.40 -11.61 -4.52
C SER A 30 -0.44 -10.66 -5.39
N GLY A 31 -0.48 -9.40 -4.97
CA GLY A 31 -1.35 -8.39 -5.55
C GLY A 31 -0.97 -7.99 -6.97
N GLY A 32 -1.89 -8.20 -7.90
CA GLY A 32 -1.89 -7.55 -9.22
C GLY A 32 -2.27 -6.06 -9.16
N PRO A 33 -1.99 -5.29 -10.22
CA PRO A 33 -2.22 -3.85 -10.26
C PRO A 33 -3.72 -3.56 -10.41
N GLY A 34 -4.31 -2.87 -9.42
CA GLY A 34 -5.65 -2.28 -9.53
C GLY A 34 -6.81 -3.10 -8.99
N GLY A 35 -6.59 -4.30 -8.43
CA GLY A 35 -7.63 -5.04 -7.75
C GLY A 35 -8.15 -4.25 -6.54
N GLN A 36 -9.42 -3.85 -6.57
CA GLN A 36 -10.15 -3.38 -5.39
C GLN A 36 -10.01 -4.47 -4.33
N ARG A 37 -9.06 -4.31 -3.41
CA ARG A 37 -8.95 -5.19 -2.24
C ARG A 37 -10.28 -5.05 -1.52
N GLY A 38 -11.16 -6.03 -1.72
CA GLY A 38 -12.44 -6.10 -1.03
C GLY A 38 -12.22 -5.89 0.47
N GLN A 39 -13.20 -5.31 1.13
CA GLN A 39 -13.18 -5.11 2.57
C GLN A 39 -12.88 -6.48 3.22
N ARG A 40 -11.69 -6.66 3.79
CA ARG A 40 -11.32 -7.95 4.40
C ARG A 40 -12.27 -8.23 5.55
N ASP A 41 -12.78 -9.45 5.64
CA ASP A 41 -13.53 -9.88 6.81
C ASP A 41 -12.60 -9.86 8.03
N CYS A 42 -12.97 -9.09 9.05
CA CYS A 42 -12.18 -8.99 10.28
C CYS A 42 -12.19 -10.29 11.07
N SER A 43 -13.16 -11.19 10.86
CA SER A 43 -13.18 -12.52 11.48
C SER A 43 -11.96 -13.37 11.09
N GLN A 44 -11.37 -13.08 9.93
CA GLN A 44 -10.20 -13.80 9.39
C GLN A 44 -8.87 -13.10 9.69
N ALA A 45 -8.88 -12.00 10.45
CA ALA A 45 -7.66 -11.27 10.80
C ALA A 45 -6.95 -11.93 12.00
N ALA A 46 -5.63 -11.81 12.06
CA ALA A 46 -4.84 -12.22 13.22
C ALA A 46 -5.23 -11.49 14.52
N ASP A 47 -5.84 -10.30 14.38
CA ASP A 47 -6.41 -9.53 15.47
C ASP A 47 -7.76 -8.95 15.00
N PRO A 48 -8.87 -9.69 15.22
CA PRO A 48 -10.20 -9.27 14.78
C PRO A 48 -10.67 -7.96 15.43
N THR A 49 -10.34 -7.74 16.70
CA THR A 49 -10.72 -6.56 17.46
C THR A 49 -10.04 -5.31 16.92
N ALA A 50 -8.72 -5.34 16.73
CA ALA A 50 -8.00 -4.22 16.12
C ALA A 50 -8.42 -3.97 14.67
N CYS A 51 -8.76 -5.04 13.92
CA CYS A 51 -9.31 -4.90 12.57
C CYS A 51 -10.64 -4.14 12.59
N ALA A 52 -11.57 -4.54 13.45
CA ALA A 52 -12.89 -3.90 13.59
C ALA A 52 -12.74 -2.43 14.00
N ALA A 53 -11.90 -2.13 15.01
CA ALA A 53 -11.63 -0.78 15.46
C ALA A 53 -11.02 0.09 14.34
N HIS A 54 -10.07 -0.45 13.57
CA HIS A 54 -9.51 0.25 12.41
C HIS A 54 -10.61 0.52 11.36
N ARG A 55 -11.47 -0.45 11.06
CA ARG A 55 -12.55 -0.28 10.08
C ARG A 55 -13.50 0.83 10.51
N GLU A 56 -13.95 0.82 11.76
CA GLU A 56 -14.81 1.84 12.33
C GLU A 56 -14.17 3.24 12.25
N ALA A 57 -12.91 3.37 12.67
CA ALA A 57 -12.19 4.65 12.59
C ALA A 57 -12.07 5.17 11.16
N ARG A 58 -11.89 4.28 10.17
CA ARG A 58 -11.85 4.66 8.75
C ARG A 58 -13.20 5.07 8.20
N GLN A 59 -14.27 4.43 8.64
CA GLN A 59 -15.64 4.80 8.26
C GLN A 59 -16.00 6.17 8.82
N LYS A 60 -15.74 6.41 10.11
CA LYS A 60 -15.93 7.73 10.74
C LYS A 60 -15.13 8.83 10.04
N ALA A 61 -13.85 8.58 9.75
CA ALA A 61 -13.02 9.52 9.01
C ALA A 61 -13.52 9.76 7.57
N ALA A 62 -14.00 8.70 6.89
CA ALA A 62 -14.56 8.83 5.54
C ALA A 62 -15.85 9.66 5.53
N GLU A 63 -16.72 9.48 6.51
CA GLU A 63 -17.95 10.26 6.65
C GLU A 63 -17.64 11.72 7.01
N ALA A 64 -16.75 11.94 7.99
CA ALA A 64 -16.33 13.30 8.38
C ALA A 64 -15.64 14.08 7.24
N CYS A 65 -14.96 13.37 6.34
CA CYS A 65 -14.28 13.96 5.18
C CYS A 65 -15.07 13.80 3.87
N LYS A 66 -16.37 13.49 3.94
CA LYS A 66 -17.24 13.37 2.77
C LYS A 66 -17.36 14.72 2.05
N GLY A 67 -17.48 14.68 0.73
CA GLY A 67 -17.52 15.88 -0.12
C GLY A 67 -16.16 16.56 -0.35
N LYS A 68 -15.12 16.26 0.45
CA LYS A 68 -13.77 16.75 0.21
C LYS A 68 -13.07 15.90 -0.86
N ALA A 69 -12.26 16.53 -1.71
CA ALA A 69 -11.46 15.86 -2.73
C ALA A 69 -9.98 16.28 -2.67
N GLY A 70 -9.12 15.58 -3.43
CA GLY A 70 -7.75 16.02 -3.67
C GLY A 70 -6.91 16.25 -2.39
N PRO A 71 -6.11 17.34 -2.33
CA PRO A 71 -5.30 17.71 -1.17
C PRO A 71 -6.13 17.94 0.11
N GLU A 72 -7.30 18.55 -0.01
CA GLU A 72 -8.18 18.87 1.11
C GLU A 72 -8.69 17.61 1.80
N ARG A 73 -9.13 16.60 1.02
CA ARG A 73 -9.52 15.29 1.58
C ARG A 73 -8.37 14.63 2.31
N LYS A 74 -7.15 14.69 1.73
CA LYS A 74 -5.96 14.11 2.36
C LYS A 74 -5.64 14.81 3.68
N GLN A 75 -5.83 16.12 3.76
CA GLN A 75 -5.65 16.89 4.99
C GLN A 75 -6.68 16.51 6.04
N CYS A 76 -7.97 16.52 5.71
CA CYS A 76 -9.03 16.08 6.60
C CYS A 76 -8.77 14.67 7.14
N MET A 77 -8.36 13.72 6.28
CA MET A 77 -8.03 12.36 6.71
C MET A 77 -6.83 12.28 7.66
N ARG A 78 -5.88 13.23 7.61
CA ARG A 78 -4.77 13.32 8.57
C ARG A 78 -5.23 13.89 9.90
N GLU A 79 -6.10 14.89 9.88
CA GLU A 79 -6.72 15.45 11.07
C GLU A 79 -7.56 14.39 11.80
N GLN A 80 -8.38 13.62 11.06
CA GLN A 80 -9.14 12.51 11.62
C GLN A 80 -8.25 11.39 12.19
N ALA A 81 -7.02 11.22 11.68
CA ALA A 81 -6.08 10.25 12.25
C ALA A 81 -5.64 10.63 13.68
N GLN A 82 -5.73 11.91 14.06
CA GLN A 82 -5.47 12.33 15.44
C GLN A 82 -6.57 11.88 16.41
N ASN A 83 -7.77 11.58 15.92
CA ASN A 83 -8.90 11.14 16.72
C ASN A 83 -8.96 9.61 16.91
N VAL A 84 -8.00 8.86 16.36
CA VAL A 84 -7.93 7.41 16.53
C VAL A 84 -7.52 7.06 17.96
N ASP A 85 -8.27 6.17 18.58
CA ASP A 85 -7.94 5.55 19.85
C ASP A 85 -6.85 4.49 19.64
N CYS A 86 -5.62 4.85 20.01
CA CYS A 86 -4.46 3.97 19.83
C CYS A 86 -4.49 2.74 20.76
N SER A 87 -5.27 2.74 21.85
CA SER A 87 -5.40 1.55 22.70
C SER A 87 -6.07 0.38 21.98
N LYS A 88 -6.85 0.67 20.93
CA LYS A 88 -7.54 -0.31 20.08
C LYS A 88 -6.74 -0.68 18.83
N ALA A 89 -5.53 -0.14 18.66
CA ALA A 89 -4.68 -0.47 17.53
C ALA A 89 -3.89 -1.76 17.82
N ARG A 90 -3.60 -2.54 16.78
CA ARG A 90 -2.73 -3.73 16.88
C ARG A 90 -1.35 -3.41 17.48
N ASN A 91 -0.86 -2.18 17.27
CA ASN A 91 0.34 -1.66 17.90
C ASN A 91 0.06 -0.24 18.45
N PRO A 92 -0.26 -0.12 19.75
CA PRO A 92 -0.56 1.16 20.39
C PRO A 92 0.60 2.15 20.37
N GLU A 93 1.83 1.68 20.64
CA GLU A 93 3.05 2.50 20.65
C GLU A 93 3.30 3.14 19.28
N GLN A 94 3.20 2.34 18.21
CA GLN A 94 3.37 2.82 16.84
C GLN A 94 2.25 3.79 16.43
N CYS A 95 1.01 3.54 16.87
CA CYS A 95 -0.10 4.45 16.63
C CYS A 95 0.13 5.82 17.29
N ALA A 96 0.54 5.83 18.55
CA ALA A 96 0.82 7.06 19.30
C ALA A 96 2.00 7.85 18.68
N ALA A 97 3.10 7.16 18.36
CA ALA A 97 4.24 7.76 17.68
C ALA A 97 3.84 8.40 16.34
N ARG A 98 2.94 7.76 15.60
CA ARG A 98 2.44 8.28 14.32
C ARG A 98 1.60 9.55 14.48
N LYS A 99 0.81 9.64 15.54
CA LYS A 99 0.06 10.86 15.90
C LYS A 99 1.02 12.02 16.21
N GLN A 100 2.06 11.77 16.99
CA GLN A 100 3.09 12.76 17.28
C GLN A 100 3.83 13.21 16.02
N ALA A 101 4.23 12.27 15.14
CA ALA A 101 4.86 12.60 13.86
C ALA A 101 3.93 13.45 12.97
N TYR A 102 2.64 13.15 12.96
CA TYR A 102 1.65 13.95 12.23
C TYR A 102 1.54 15.38 12.76
N ASP A 103 1.58 15.56 14.09
CA ASP A 103 1.57 16.89 14.70
C ASP A 103 2.82 17.70 14.39
N GLN A 104 4.00 17.07 14.46
CA GLN A 104 5.28 17.72 14.12
C GLN A 104 5.40 18.06 12.63
N CYS A 105 4.67 17.35 11.76
CA CYS A 105 4.68 17.55 10.31
C CYS A 105 3.48 18.35 9.79
N LYS A 106 2.73 19.03 10.69
CA LYS A 106 1.67 19.96 10.30
C LYS A 106 2.22 21.05 9.38
N GLY A 107 1.40 21.50 8.44
CA GLY A 107 1.78 22.49 7.41
C GLY A 107 2.47 21.91 6.17
N GLN A 108 3.03 20.69 6.25
CA GLN A 108 3.57 20.03 5.06
C GLN A 108 2.49 19.29 4.26
N GLN A 109 2.70 19.14 2.95
CA GLN A 109 1.81 18.42 2.05
C GLN A 109 2.58 17.49 1.10
N GLY A 110 1.85 16.58 0.44
CA GLY A 110 2.41 15.78 -0.65
C GLY A 110 3.62 14.92 -0.24
N PRO A 111 4.67 14.84 -1.07
CA PRO A 111 5.91 14.10 -0.76
C PRO A 111 6.63 14.62 0.49
N ALA A 112 6.68 15.94 0.71
CA ALA A 112 7.35 16.54 1.87
C ALA A 112 6.75 16.03 3.19
N PHE A 113 5.42 16.04 3.31
CA PHE A 113 4.74 15.49 4.49
C PHE A 113 5.13 14.02 4.76
N LYS A 114 5.24 13.20 3.72
CA LYS A 114 5.61 11.78 3.87
C LYS A 114 7.04 11.64 4.37
N GLN A 115 7.96 12.46 3.86
CA GLN A 115 9.35 12.47 4.29
C GLN A 115 9.47 12.93 5.74
N CYS A 116 8.81 14.03 6.11
CA CYS A 116 8.79 14.50 7.50
C CYS A 116 8.26 13.41 8.44
N VAL A 117 7.13 12.79 8.12
CA VAL A 117 6.60 11.72 8.98
C VAL A 117 7.57 10.56 9.08
N GLN A 118 8.25 10.18 7.99
CA GLN A 118 9.27 9.13 8.06
C GLN A 118 10.42 9.49 8.99
N GLN A 119 10.93 10.73 8.92
CA GLN A 119 12.03 11.21 9.76
C GLN A 119 11.62 11.36 11.24
N LYS A 120 10.35 11.64 11.51
CA LYS A 120 9.83 11.81 12.89
C LYS A 120 9.33 10.52 13.52
N MET A 121 9.15 9.45 12.74
CA MET A 121 8.76 8.15 13.28
C MET A 121 9.97 7.48 13.94
N PRO A 122 9.82 6.94 15.16
CA PRO A 122 10.88 6.16 15.79
C PRO A 122 11.15 4.87 14.99
N PRO A 123 12.37 4.32 15.08
CA PRO A 123 12.64 2.98 14.57
C PRO A 123 11.69 1.99 15.26
N ALA A 124 11.29 0.96 14.53
CA ALA A 124 10.45 -0.08 15.09
C ALA A 124 11.31 -0.99 15.96
N ASP A 125 10.75 -1.42 17.08
CA ASP A 125 11.32 -2.47 17.89
C ASP A 125 11.13 -3.82 17.20
N CYS A 126 12.18 -4.28 16.51
CA CYS A 126 12.14 -5.52 15.75
C CYS A 126 12.13 -6.77 16.63
N SER A 127 12.42 -6.66 17.93
CA SER A 127 12.31 -7.79 18.86
C SER A 127 10.85 -8.22 19.07
N LYS A 128 9.90 -7.31 18.85
CA LYS A 128 8.45 -7.55 18.95
C LYS A 128 7.82 -7.98 17.62
N ALA A 129 8.60 -8.10 16.54
CA ALA A 129 8.09 -8.46 15.23
C ALA A 129 7.95 -9.99 15.09
N ALA A 130 6.91 -10.43 14.35
CA ALA A 130 6.75 -11.86 14.02
C ALA A 130 7.92 -12.41 13.17
N ASP A 131 8.62 -11.52 12.46
CA ASP A 131 9.84 -11.82 11.71
C ASP A 131 10.84 -10.69 11.97
N ALA A 132 11.75 -10.92 12.92
CA ALA A 132 12.74 -9.95 13.35
C ALA A 132 13.75 -9.63 12.23
N ALA A 133 14.24 -10.64 11.51
CA ALA A 133 15.22 -10.47 10.44
C ALA A 133 14.66 -9.60 9.30
N ARG A 134 13.41 -9.86 8.89
CA ARG A 134 12.71 -9.02 7.92
C ARG A 134 12.50 -7.61 8.46
N CYS A 135 12.09 -7.46 9.72
CA CYS A 135 11.93 -6.14 10.33
C CYS A 135 13.24 -5.34 10.27
N GLU A 136 14.36 -5.94 10.65
CA GLU A 136 15.68 -5.31 10.62
C GLU A 136 16.12 -4.93 9.20
N GLN A 137 15.88 -5.80 8.22
CA GLN A 137 16.14 -5.48 6.81
C GLN A 137 15.35 -4.24 6.38
N HIS A 138 14.07 -4.16 6.76
CA HIS A 138 13.24 -2.99 6.52
C HIS A 138 13.73 -1.73 7.25
N GLN A 139 14.26 -1.85 8.47
CA GLN A 139 14.86 -0.71 9.19
C GLN A 139 16.09 -0.18 8.46
N LYS A 140 17.02 -1.07 8.09
CA LYS A 140 18.23 -0.73 7.33
C LYS A 140 17.89 -0.04 6.02
N ALA A 141 16.88 -0.54 5.30
CA ALA A 141 16.42 0.09 4.06
C ALA A 141 15.82 1.49 4.29
N ARG A 142 15.06 1.70 5.37
CA ARG A 142 14.52 3.02 5.70
C ARG A 142 15.62 4.02 6.01
N GLU A 143 16.61 3.61 6.79
CA GLU A 143 17.75 4.46 7.14
C GLU A 143 18.58 4.81 5.91
N ALA A 144 18.92 3.83 5.07
CA ALA A 144 19.70 4.04 3.85
C ALA A 144 18.98 4.93 2.82
N CYS A 145 17.64 4.91 2.79
CA CYS A 145 16.83 5.66 1.82
C CYS A 145 16.22 6.96 2.39
N LYS A 146 16.57 7.38 3.61
CA LYS A 146 15.90 8.49 4.33
C LYS A 146 15.99 9.86 3.63
N ASP A 147 17.05 10.06 2.85
CA ASP A 147 17.31 11.32 2.14
C ASP A 147 16.65 11.36 0.75
N LYS A 148 16.05 10.26 0.30
CA LYS A 148 15.34 10.18 -0.98
C LYS A 148 13.85 10.45 -0.78
N VAL A 149 13.20 11.02 -1.81
CA VAL A 149 11.77 11.32 -1.81
C VAL A 149 11.04 10.76 -3.02
N GLY A 150 9.72 10.61 -2.90
CA GLY A 150 8.87 10.29 -4.04
C GLY A 150 9.25 8.98 -4.76
N PRO A 151 9.35 8.98 -6.10
CA PRO A 151 9.73 7.80 -6.88
C PRO A 151 11.10 7.23 -6.51
N GLU A 152 12.11 8.08 -6.27
CA GLU A 152 13.48 7.64 -5.95
C GLU A 152 13.55 6.87 -4.64
N HIS A 153 12.82 7.34 -3.62
CA HIS A 153 12.71 6.62 -2.35
C HIS A 153 12.12 5.22 -2.55
N ARG A 154 11.11 5.10 -3.42
CA ARG A 154 10.46 3.80 -3.71
C ARG A 154 11.39 2.87 -4.47
N SER A 155 12.20 3.40 -5.39
CA SER A 155 13.22 2.61 -6.09
C SER A 155 14.30 2.14 -5.12
N CYS A 156 14.87 3.04 -4.31
CA CYS A 156 15.87 2.69 -3.30
C CYS A 156 15.38 1.58 -2.34
N LEU A 157 14.16 1.72 -1.80
CA LEU A 157 13.58 0.68 -0.96
C LEU A 157 13.40 -0.64 -1.71
N ARG A 158 12.99 -0.60 -2.98
CA ARG A 158 12.83 -1.81 -3.80
C ARG A 158 14.18 -2.50 -4.03
N ASP A 159 15.23 -1.74 -4.31
CA ASP A 159 16.55 -2.28 -4.62
C ASP A 159 17.15 -2.98 -3.39
N ILE A 160 16.97 -2.42 -2.18
CA ILE A 160 17.47 -3.01 -0.93
C ILE A 160 16.61 -4.20 -0.46
N LEU A 161 15.28 -4.13 -0.66
CA LEU A 161 14.32 -5.12 -0.14
C LEU A 161 13.92 -6.18 -1.17
N ALA A 162 14.47 -6.14 -2.38
CA ALA A 162 14.24 -7.20 -3.35
C ALA A 162 14.72 -8.54 -2.75
N PRO A 163 13.93 -9.62 -2.88
CA PRO A 163 14.42 -10.94 -2.50
C PRO A 163 15.69 -11.24 -3.30
N ALA A 164 16.70 -11.80 -2.63
CA ALA A 164 17.88 -12.31 -3.31
C ALA A 164 17.42 -13.30 -4.39
N LYS A 165 17.92 -13.13 -5.61
CA LYS A 165 17.64 -14.02 -6.73
C LYS A 165 18.29 -15.38 -6.52
#